data_AF-A0A4P7DQ79-F1
#
_entry.id   AF-A0A4P7DQ79-F1
#
_cell.length_a   1.000
_cell.length_b   1.000
_cell.length_c   1.000
_cell.angle_alpha   90.00
_cell.angle_beta   90.00
_cell.angle_gamma   90.00
#
_symmetry.space_group_name_H-M   'P 1'
#
loop_
_entity.id
_entity.type
_entity.pdbx_description
1 polymer ?
#
loop_
_entity_poly.entity_id
_entity_poly.type
_entity_poly.pdbx_seq_one_letter_code
_entity_poly.pdbx_strand_id
1 'polypeptide(L)'
;MNKNDLPGFIRNSEVFTDEELESLVNLEEKPTEQEIDAFKYDPEIQELLNAFIGDETTRLTHQLLKAKSFLREGKVAEAWKVCFVD
;
A
#
# COMPACT_ATOMS: atom_id res chain seq x y z
N MET A 1 -0.89 19.85 -0.11
CA MET A 1 -1.44 18.66 -0.80
C MET A 1 -2.74 18.25 -0.12
N ASN A 2 -3.77 17.85 -0.87
CA ASN A 2 -5.05 17.45 -0.30
C ASN A 2 -5.18 15.93 -0.34
N LYS A 3 -5.74 15.30 0.69
CA LYS A 3 -6.05 13.84 0.76
C LYS A 3 -6.87 13.31 -0.43
N ASN A 4 -7.43 14.20 -1.26
CA ASN A 4 -8.12 13.87 -2.50
C ASN A 4 -7.22 13.26 -3.58
N ASP A 5 -5.89 13.40 -3.46
CA ASP A 5 -4.94 12.85 -4.43
C ASP A 5 -4.69 11.34 -4.26
N LEU A 6 -5.22 10.74 -3.17
CA LEU A 6 -5.19 9.29 -2.97
C LEU A 6 -6.35 8.60 -3.71
N PRO A 7 -6.12 7.37 -4.23
CA PRO A 7 -7.20 6.53 -4.71
C PRO A 7 -8.29 6.29 -3.65
N GLY A 8 -9.53 6.16 -4.10
CA GLY A 8 -10.68 5.96 -3.21
C GLY A 8 -10.55 4.75 -2.30
N PHE A 9 -9.92 3.67 -2.75
CA PHE A 9 -9.74 2.46 -1.95
C PHE A 9 -8.77 2.64 -0.77
N ILE A 10 -7.82 3.59 -0.86
CA ILE A 10 -6.92 3.95 0.25
C ILE A 10 -7.62 4.95 1.16
N ARG A 11 -8.11 6.04 0.56
CA ARG A 11 -8.72 7.17 1.26
C ARG A 11 -9.94 6.78 2.09
N ASN A 12 -10.80 5.92 1.53
CA ASN A 12 -12.04 5.51 2.17
C ASN A 12 -11.87 4.23 3.00
N SER A 13 -10.65 3.68 3.11
CA SER A 13 -10.42 2.53 3.97
C SER A 13 -10.49 2.93 5.44
N GLU A 14 -11.04 2.06 6.27
CA GLU A 14 -11.00 2.21 7.73
C GLU A 14 -9.65 1.75 8.32
N VAL A 15 -8.69 1.40 7.46
CA VAL A 15 -7.39 0.86 7.86
C VAL A 15 -6.45 1.97 8.33
N PHE A 16 -6.40 3.10 7.64
CA PHE A 16 -5.47 4.18 7.94
C PHE A 16 -6.08 5.27 8.81
N THR A 17 -5.26 5.85 9.66
CA THR A 17 -5.54 7.11 10.37
C THR A 17 -5.31 8.31 9.45
N ASP A 18 -5.81 9.47 9.85
CA ASP A 18 -5.61 10.72 9.12
C ASP A 18 -4.13 11.07 8.89
N GLU A 19 -3.28 10.81 9.88
CA GLU A 19 -1.83 11.05 9.83
C GLU A 19 -1.11 10.07 8.87
N GLU A 20 -1.52 8.80 8.87
CA GLU A 20 -1.02 7.78 7.95
C GLU A 20 -1.39 8.12 6.49
N LEU A 21 -2.62 8.61 6.25
CA LEU A 21 -3.03 9.10 4.93
C LEU A 21 -2.25 10.34 4.50
N GLU A 22 -1.96 11.27 5.42
CA GLU A 22 -1.12 12.44 5.15
C GLU A 22 0.30 12.05 4.77
N SER A 23 0.86 11.05 5.44
CA SER A 23 2.19 10.51 5.14
C SER A 23 2.27 9.96 3.71
N LEU A 24 1.26 9.19 3.29
CA LEU A 24 1.19 8.64 1.93
C LEU A 24 1.05 9.74 0.86
N VAL A 25 0.20 10.75 1.12
CA VAL A 25 -0.01 11.87 0.18
C VAL A 25 1.26 12.69 0.00
N ASN A 26 1.96 12.97 1.11
CA ASN A 26 3.13 13.83 1.17
C ASN A 26 4.43 13.11 0.78
N LEU A 27 4.37 11.83 0.37
CA LEU A 27 5.52 11.13 -0.17
C LEU A 27 6.07 11.90 -1.37
N GLU A 28 7.24 12.52 -1.19
CA GLU A 28 7.85 13.44 -2.15
C GLU A 28 8.10 12.77 -3.50
N GLU A 29 8.64 11.56 -3.47
CA GLU A 29 8.89 10.73 -4.64
C GLU A 29 8.05 9.46 -4.56
N LYS A 30 6.96 9.44 -5.34
CA LYS A 30 6.10 8.27 -5.42
C LYS A 30 6.82 7.16 -6.21
N PRO A 31 6.78 5.91 -5.73
CA PRO A 31 7.30 4.77 -6.47
C PRO A 31 6.75 4.72 -7.89
N THR A 32 7.63 4.46 -8.84
CA THR A 32 7.29 4.24 -10.24
C THR A 32 6.54 2.92 -10.42
N GLU A 33 5.82 2.76 -11.53
CA GLU A 33 5.16 1.50 -11.87
C GLU A 33 6.15 0.31 -11.90
N GLN A 34 7.39 0.56 -12.35
CA GLN A 34 8.44 -0.45 -12.37
C GLN A 34 8.85 -0.88 -10.95
N GLU A 35 8.96 0.05 -10.02
CA GLU A 35 9.29 -0.25 -8.62
C GLU A 35 8.14 -0.96 -7.89
N ILE A 36 6.90 -0.62 -8.23
CA ILE A 36 5.71 -1.31 -7.72
C ILE A 36 5.67 -2.74 -8.27
N ASP A 37 5.87 -2.93 -9.57
CA ASP A 37 5.89 -4.27 -10.19
C ASP A 37 7.03 -5.13 -9.64
N ALA A 38 8.21 -4.54 -9.44
CA ALA A 38 9.34 -5.23 -8.84
C ALA A 38 9.05 -5.68 -7.39
N PHE A 39 8.15 -4.99 -6.69
CA PHE A 39 7.82 -5.27 -5.30
C PHE A 39 7.11 -6.61 -5.10
N LYS A 40 6.46 -7.16 -6.15
CA LYS A 40 5.83 -8.49 -6.08
C LYS A 40 6.83 -9.63 -5.89
N TYR A 41 8.11 -9.38 -6.19
CA TYR A 41 9.19 -10.35 -6.02
C TYR A 41 9.83 -10.30 -4.63
N ASP A 42 9.44 -9.34 -3.78
CA ASP A 42 9.82 -9.39 -2.37
C ASP A 42 9.18 -10.63 -1.72
N PRO A 43 9.93 -11.47 -0.99
CA PRO A 43 9.41 -12.73 -0.46
C PRO A 43 8.14 -12.56 0.39
N GLU A 44 8.08 -11.51 1.22
CA GLU A 44 6.94 -11.28 2.10
C GLU A 44 5.70 -10.85 1.31
N ILE A 45 5.90 -10.03 0.28
CA ILE A 45 4.81 -9.57 -0.59
C ILE A 45 4.34 -10.72 -1.48
N GLN A 46 5.25 -11.52 -2.01
CA GLN A 46 4.93 -12.68 -2.82
C GLN A 46 4.10 -13.70 -2.02
N GLU A 47 4.45 -13.94 -0.76
CA GLU A 47 3.66 -14.79 0.14
C GLU A 47 2.25 -14.21 0.37
N LEU A 48 2.15 -12.90 0.62
CA LEU A 48 0.87 -12.21 0.79
C LEU A 48 -0.01 -12.36 -0.47
N LEU A 49 0.53 -12.08 -1.65
CA LEU A 49 -0.21 -12.17 -2.92
C LEU A 49 -0.67 -13.61 -3.20
N ASN A 50 0.22 -14.59 -2.98
CA ASN A 50 -0.08 -16.00 -3.20
C ASN A 50 -1.14 -16.56 -2.22
N ALA A 51 -1.19 -16.04 -0.98
CA ALA A 51 -2.15 -16.49 0.02
C ALA A 51 -3.61 -16.14 -0.33
N PHE A 52 -3.82 -15.16 -1.22
CA PHE A 52 -5.15 -14.65 -1.58
C PHE A 52 -5.43 -14.71 -3.08
N ILE A 53 -4.80 -15.64 -3.81
CA ILE A 53 -5.10 -15.88 -5.23
C ILE A 53 -6.58 -16.22 -5.38
N GLY A 54 -7.28 -15.45 -6.23
CA GLY A 54 -8.72 -15.62 -6.48
C GLY A 54 -9.64 -14.93 -5.46
N ASP A 55 -9.10 -14.25 -4.43
CA ASP A 55 -9.86 -13.42 -3.50
C ASP A 55 -9.27 -11.99 -3.44
N GLU A 56 -9.60 -11.19 -4.45
CA GLU A 56 -9.09 -9.82 -4.59
C GLU A 56 -9.51 -8.89 -3.45
N THR A 57 -10.68 -9.13 -2.84
CA THR A 57 -11.22 -8.28 -1.77
C THR A 57 -10.44 -8.50 -0.47
N THR A 58 -10.21 -9.78 -0.11
CA THR A 58 -9.36 -10.10 1.04
C THR A 58 -7.91 -9.71 0.77
N ARG A 59 -7.40 -9.95 -0.45
CA ARG A 59 -6.05 -9.51 -0.84
C ARG A 59 -5.84 -8.02 -0.60
N LEU A 60 -6.74 -7.17 -1.12
CA LEU A 60 -6.67 -5.73 -0.93
C LEU A 60 -6.65 -5.34 0.54
N THR A 61 -7.54 -5.93 1.35
CA THR A 61 -7.57 -5.66 2.80
C THR A 61 -6.22 -5.97 3.46
N HIS A 62 -5.62 -7.11 3.13
CA HIS A 62 -4.32 -7.50 3.65
C HIS A 62 -3.17 -6.62 3.13
N GLN A 63 -3.24 -6.17 1.88
CA GLN A 63 -2.29 -5.18 1.34
C GLN A 63 -2.33 -3.87 2.13
N LEU A 64 -3.53 -3.34 2.41
CA LEU A 64 -3.66 -2.10 3.20
C LEU A 64 -3.17 -2.29 4.64
N LEU A 65 -3.44 -3.44 5.26
CA LEU A 65 -2.91 -3.76 6.59
C LEU A 65 -1.38 -3.86 6.58
N LYS A 66 -0.79 -4.44 5.52
CA LYS A 66 0.66 -4.49 5.35
C LYS A 66 1.26 -3.10 5.12
N ALA A 67 0.59 -2.25 4.34
CA ALA A 67 0.98 -0.85 4.17
C ALA A 67 1.02 -0.12 5.52
N LYS A 68 0.02 -0.35 6.37
CA LYS A 68 -0.01 0.21 7.73
C LYS A 68 1.19 -0.21 8.57
N SER A 69 1.63 -1.47 8.46
CA SER A 69 2.87 -1.92 9.11
C SER A 69 4.08 -1.13 8.62
N PHE A 70 4.21 -0.98 7.30
CA PHE A 70 5.32 -0.22 6.72
C PHE A 70 5.32 1.25 7.15
N LEU A 71 4.15 1.90 7.24
CA LEU A 71 4.04 3.26 7.77
C LEU A 71 4.55 3.37 9.21
N ARG A 72 4.22 2.40 10.07
CA ARG A 72 4.72 2.34 11.46
C ARG A 72 6.22 2.14 11.55
N GLU A 73 6.81 1.51 10.54
CA GLU A 73 8.26 1.32 10.40
C GLU A 73 8.96 2.54 9.75
N GLY A 74 8.22 3.59 9.36
CA GLY A 74 8.74 4.74 8.62
C GLY A 74 9.02 4.45 7.14
N LYS A 75 8.63 3.28 6.64
CA LYS A 75 8.82 2.81 5.27
C LYS A 75 7.67 3.26 4.37
N VAL A 76 7.52 4.57 4.20
CA VAL A 76 6.37 5.16 3.49
C VAL A 76 6.32 4.75 2.01
N ALA A 77 7.49 4.59 1.36
CA ALA A 77 7.56 4.14 -0.03
C ALA A 77 7.09 2.68 -0.19
N GLU A 78 7.46 1.79 0.73
CA GLU A 78 6.99 0.39 0.78
C GLU A 78 5.48 0.32 1.05
N ALA A 79 4.98 1.17 1.95
CA ALA A 79 3.56 1.29 2.20
C ALA A 79 2.80 1.70 0.94
N TRP A 80 3.37 2.61 0.15
CA TRP A 80 2.80 2.95 -1.15
C TRP A 80 2.83 1.74 -2.10
N LYS A 81 4.01 1.14 -2.33
CA LYS A 81 4.16 0.00 -3.26
C LYS A 81 3.17 -1.13 -2.98
N VAL A 82 3.01 -1.55 -1.73
CA VAL A 82 2.11 -2.66 -1.39
C VAL A 82 0.63 -2.35 -1.65
N CYS A 83 0.22 -1.09 -1.61
CA CYS A 83 -1.16 -0.70 -1.93
C CYS A 83 -1.53 -0.89 -3.40
N PHE A 84 -0.54 -0.95 -4.30
CA PHE A 84 -0.75 -0.92 -5.76
C PHE A 84 -0.18 -2.14 -6.48
N VAL A 85 0.61 -2.98 -5.82
CA VAL A 85 1.16 -4.21 -6.41
C VAL A 85 0.04 -5.21 -6.72
N ASP A 86 0.14 -5.92 -7.84
CA ASP A 86 -0.82 -6.94 -8.29
C ASP A 86 -0.11 -8.25 -8.69
#